data_AF-A0A6A4QR83-F1
#
_entry.id   AF-A0A6A4QR83-F1
#
_cell.length_a   1.000
_cell.length_b   1.000
_cell.length_c   1.000
_cell.angle_alpha   90.00
_cell.angle_beta   90.00
_cell.angle_gamma   90.00
#
_symmetry.space_group_name_H-M   'P 1'
#
loop_
_entity.id
_entity.type
_entity.pdbx_description
1 polymer ?
#
loop_
_entity_poly.entity_id
_entity_poly.type
_entity_poly.pdbx_seq_one_letter_code
_entity_poly.pdbx_strand_id
1 'polypeptide(L)' 'MGRYLKSACECCICLCSYENGEELHALPCNHHFHSTCILKWVKMKATCPLCKYNILKGHKQL' A
#
# COMPACT_ATOMS: atom_id res chain seq x y z
N MET A 1 -27.37 4.11 8.71
CA MET A 1 -26.71 2.96 8.04
C MET A 1 -25.21 3.04 8.25
N GLY A 2 -24.59 1.94 8.67
CA GLY A 2 -23.28 1.88 9.33
C GLY A 2 -22.09 2.36 8.51
N ARG A 3 -21.18 3.06 9.20
CA ARG A 3 -19.83 3.34 8.71
C ARG A 3 -19.06 2.02 8.71
N TYR A 4 -18.96 1.36 7.55
CA TYR A 4 -18.06 0.23 7.35
C TYR A 4 -16.63 0.76 7.56
N LEU A 5 -16.09 0.57 8.75
CA LEU A 5 -14.70 0.86 9.08
C LEU A 5 -13.87 -0.14 8.27
N LYS A 6 -13.52 0.24 7.03
CA LYS A 6 -12.69 -0.57 6.12
C LYS A 6 -11.44 -0.95 6.91
N SER A 7 -11.33 -2.24 7.23
CA SER A 7 -10.33 -2.77 8.14
C SER A 7 -8.95 -2.27 7.71
N ALA A 8 -8.32 -1.44 8.53
CA ALA A 8 -6.94 -1.00 8.33
C ALA A 8 -5.94 -2.17 8.38
N CYS A 9 -6.45 -3.39 8.62
CA CYS A 9 -5.71 -4.63 8.71
C CYS A 9 -5.83 -5.52 7.46
N GLU A 10 -6.25 -4.97 6.30
CA GLU A 10 -6.34 -5.71 5.05
C GLU A 10 -5.55 -5.02 3.91
N CYS A 11 -4.80 -5.82 3.15
CA CYS A 11 -4.11 -5.35 1.97
C CYS A 11 -5.10 -5.12 0.82
N CYS A 12 -5.30 -3.86 0.43
CA CYS A 12 -6.22 -3.52 -0.66
C CYS A 12 -5.77 -3.99 -2.07
N ILE A 13 -4.61 -4.63 -2.20
CA ILE A 13 -4.10 -5.18 -3.47
C ILE A 13 -4.57 -6.63 -3.66
N CYS A 14 -4.44 -7.47 -2.62
CA CYS A 14 -4.86 -8.87 -2.66
C CYS A 14 -6.19 -9.13 -1.93
N LEU A 15 -6.70 -8.13 -1.19
CA LEU A 15 -7.88 -8.22 -0.32
C LEU A 15 -7.74 -9.30 0.78
N CYS A 16 -6.51 -9.62 1.18
CA CYS A 16 -6.21 -10.50 2.32
C CYS A 16 -5.88 -9.68 3.56
N SER A 17 -6.28 -10.21 4.72
CA SER A 17 -5.90 -9.69 6.04
C SER A 17 -4.39 -9.82 6.23
N TYR A 18 -3.79 -8.92 7.01
CA TYR A 18 -2.39 -9.06 7.41
C TYR A 18 -2.26 -10.12 8.50
N GLU A 19 -1.32 -11.04 8.33
CA GLU A 19 -1.00 -12.08 9.30
C GLU A 19 0.30 -11.75 10.04
N ASN A 20 0.43 -12.29 11.25
CA ASN A 20 1.61 -12.04 12.09
C ASN A 20 2.84 -12.74 11.50
N GLY A 21 3.85 -11.96 11.12
CA GLY A 21 5.06 -12.45 10.46
C GLY A 21 5.10 -12.17 8.96
N GLU A 22 4.03 -11.61 8.38
CA GLU A 22 4.09 -11.12 7.01
C GLU A 22 4.88 -9.81 6.90
N GLU A 23 5.71 -9.72 5.86
CA GLU A 23 6.42 -8.49 5.56
C GLU A 23 5.46 -7.45 4.96
N LEU A 24 5.30 -6.34 5.66
CA LEU A 24 4.56 -5.18 5.20
C LEU A 24 5.52 -4.07 4.79
N HIS A 25 5.15 -3.34 3.74
CA HIS A 25 5.89 -2.21 3.25
C HIS A 25 5.03 -0.96 3.32
N ALA A 26 5.56 0.05 4.00
CA ALA A 26 4.96 1.37 4.11
C ALA A 26 5.43 2.25 2.97
N LEU A 27 4.49 2.83 2.22
CA LEU A 27 4.80 3.86 1.23
C LEU A 27 5.05 5.22 1.91
N PRO A 28 5.73 6.17 1.23
CA PRO A 28 5.92 7.55 1.72
C PRO A 28 4.62 8.33 1.97
N CYS A 29 3.48 7.80 1.53
CA CYS A 29 2.15 8.33 1.83
C CYS A 29 1.49 7.67 3.05
N ASN A 30 2.26 6.99 3.90
CA ASN A 30 1.84 6.30 5.14
C ASN A 30 0.86 5.14 4.97
N HIS A 31 0.70 4.62 3.76
CA HIS A 31 -0.12 3.44 3.50
C HIS A 31 0.71 2.16 3.51
N HIS A 32 0.17 1.12 4.16
CA HIS A 32 0.82 -0.18 4.32
C HIS A 32 0.21 -1.20 3.36
N PHE A 33 1.05 -2.08 2.84
CA PHE A 33 0.66 -3.18 1.96
C PHE A 33 1.60 -4.36 2.19
N HIS A 34 1.22 -5.57 1.82
CA HIS A 34 2.20 -6.66 1.77
C HIS A 34 3.37 -6.27 0.86
N SER A 35 4.59 -6.49 1.32
CA SER A 35 5.82 -6.22 0.56
C SER A 35 5.73 -6.85 -0.83
N THR A 36 5.28 -8.10 -0.93
CA THR A 36 5.12 -8.81 -2.20
C THR A 36 4.05 -8.17 -3.11
N CYS A 37 2.93 -7.73 -2.55
CA CYS A 37 1.84 -7.10 -3.30
C CYS A 37 2.25 -5.73 -3.83
N ILE A 38 2.82 -4.87 -2.97
CA ILE A 38 3.25 -3.55 -3.42
C ILE A 38 4.39 -3.67 -4.41
N LEU A 39 5.36 -4.57 -4.23
CA LEU A 39 6.46 -4.77 -5.18
C LEU A 39 5.94 -5.15 -6.59
N LYS A 40 4.91 -6.00 -6.67
CA LYS A 40 4.26 -6.32 -7.96
C LYS A 40 3.52 -5.11 -8.54
N TRP A 41 2.82 -4.35 -7.71
CA TRP A 41 2.09 -3.18 -8.13
C TRP A 41 3.01 -2.10 -8.70
N VAL A 42 4.09 -1.76 -7.98
CA VAL A 42 5.02 -0.68 -8.36
C VAL A 42 5.82 -1.00 -9.61
N LYS A 43 6.04 -2.30 -9.90
CA LYS A 43 6.59 -2.76 -11.19
C LYS A 43 5.70 -2.40 -12.38
N MET A 44 4.39 -2.29 -12.18
CA MET A 44 3.43 -1.92 -13.24
C MET A 44 3.07 -0.43 -13.18
N LYS A 45 2.79 0.08 -11.98
CA LYS A 45 2.34 1.44 -11.70
C LYS A 45 3.01 1.94 -10.43
N ALA A 46 3.92 2.90 -10.59
CA ALA A 46 4.61 3.55 -9.49
C ALA A 46 3.74 4.58 -8.72
N THR A 47 2.54 4.17 -8.34
CA THR A 47 1.59 5.00 -7.58
C THR A 47 0.94 4.19 -6.47
N CYS A 48 0.59 4.84 -5.36
CA CYS A 48 -0.15 4.21 -4.28
C CYS A 48 -1.56 3.81 -4.77
N PRO A 49 -2.01 2.56 -4.55
CA PRO A 49 -3.35 2.14 -4.98
C PRO A 49 -4.49 2.81 -4.18
N LEU A 50 -4.21 3.33 -2.97
CA LEU A 50 -5.21 3.98 -2.12
C LEU A 50 -5.38 5.47 -2.43
N CYS A 51 -4.29 6.22 -2.47
CA CYS A 51 -4.32 7.68 -2.63
C CYS A 51 -3.75 8.19 -3.96
N LYS A 52 -3.31 7.29 -4.84
CA LYS A 52 -2.64 7.60 -6.12
C LYS A 52 -1.35 8.42 -6.00
N TYR A 53 -0.77 8.53 -4.81
CA TYR A 53 0.51 9.18 -4.57
C TYR A 53 1.62 8.54 -5.40
N ASN A 54 2.39 9.34 -6.15
CA ASN A 54 3.48 8.82 -6.96
C ASN A 54 4.71 8.56 -6.09
N ILE A 55 5.07 7.28 -5.96
CA ILE A 55 6.16 6.83 -5.09
C ILE A 55 7.55 7.08 -5.69
N LEU A 56 7.68 7.24 -7.00
CA LEU A 56 8.94 7.61 -7.67
C LEU A 56 9.24 9.11 -7.59
N LYS A 57 8.22 9.94 -7.35
CA LYS A 57 8.42 11.39 -7.10
C LYS A 57 9.09 11.68 -5.74
N GLY A 58 9.44 10.66 -4.96
CA GLY A 58 10.02 10.76 -3.63
C GLY A 58 11.44 11.29 -3.53
N HIS A 59 12.20 11.49 -4.61
CA HIS A 59 13.50 12.18 -4.56
C HIS A 59 13.73 13.03 -5.84
N LYS A 60 13.24 14.27 -5.82
CA LYS A 60 14.01 15.38 -6.38
C LYS A 60 14.43 16.26 -5.23
N GLN A 61 15.55 15.89 -4.60
CA GLN A 61 16.41 16.91 -4.03
C GLN A 61 17.41 17.24 -5.13
N LEU A 62 17.34 18.50 -5.58
CA LEU A 62 18.19 19.20 -6.56
C LEU A 62 17.73 19.06 -8.03
#